data_AF-A0A8B6CY61-F1
#
_entry.id   AF-A0A8B6CY61-F1
#
_cell.length_a   1.000
_cell.length_b   1.000
_cell.length_c   1.000
_cell.angle_alpha   90.00
_cell.angle_beta   90.00
_cell.angle_gamma   90.00
#
_symmetry.space_group_name_H-M   'P 1'
#
loop_
_entity.id
_entity.type
_entity.pdbx_description
1 polymer ?
#
loop_
_entity_poly.entity_id
_entity_poly.type
_entity_poly.pdbx_seq_one_letter_code
_entity_poly.pdbx_strand_id
1 'polypeptide(L)'
;MNTSVCIEGCEAGFVGQHCNITKYNLATNGIATQSPSNRNHPAYLSVNGNRTGMCSMTSGTNSYIQVDTGYISTITMIYITFGEFSPVTNMTYSVYCSNTSDSWNNGTELYNGEHPMDNIYVTVVCRYVIYVPPIINRTSKVDVCEIEISGCPLGKYGDNCKMSCSENCKLGSCDLVGGNCTYGCSDGWVSDRCNETCSEGWFGNQCLNKCSPHCFMTSCDHVMGECIHGCNKGWTDYNCTEACDNSYYGYNCTEKCNCLISTVPCNKSTGMCPGGKCEKGWSGESCKEGW
;
A
#
# COMPACT_ATOMS: atom_id res chain seq x y z
N MET A 1 20.57 16.19 26.74
CA MET A 1 20.00 14.89 27.16
C MET A 1 19.02 14.52 26.06
N ASN A 2 19.22 13.54 25.17
CA ASN A 2 19.93 12.28 25.23
C ASN A 2 20.74 12.07 23.94
N THR A 3 22.01 11.76 24.09
CA THR A 3 22.82 11.09 23.08
C THR A 3 22.39 9.62 23.04
N SER A 4 21.58 9.21 22.06
CA SER A 4 21.41 7.78 21.77
C SER A 4 22.63 7.30 21.00
N VAL A 5 23.63 6.89 21.77
CA VAL A 5 24.82 6.17 21.33
C VAL A 5 24.37 4.92 20.56
N CYS A 6 24.81 4.79 19.31
CA CYS A 6 24.75 3.52 18.58
C CYS A 6 25.66 2.53 19.32
N ILE A 7 25.06 1.47 19.84
CA ILE A 7 25.80 0.26 20.18
C ILE A 7 25.94 -0.50 18.86
N GLU A 8 27.15 -0.97 18.55
CA GLU A 8 27.44 -1.88 17.44
C GLU A 8 26.32 -2.92 17.26
N GLY A 9 25.77 -3.07 16.06
CA GLY A 9 24.75 -4.09 15.76
C GLY A 9 23.50 -3.63 15.00
N CYS A 10 23.39 -2.36 14.61
CA CYS A 10 22.27 -1.90 13.78
C CYS A 10 22.58 -2.11 12.29
N GLU A 11 21.69 -2.77 11.55
CA GLU A 11 21.80 -2.91 10.09
C GLU A 11 21.57 -1.58 9.36
N ALA A 12 22.14 -1.46 8.16
CA ALA A 12 22.02 -0.28 7.32
C ALA A 12 20.54 0.04 7.04
N GLY A 13 20.08 1.23 7.43
CA GLY A 13 18.70 1.69 7.28
C GLY A 13 17.89 1.77 8.58
N PHE A 14 18.40 1.26 9.69
CA PHE A 14 17.74 1.32 11.00
C PHE A 14 18.47 2.28 11.95
N VAL A 15 17.72 3.02 12.78
CA VAL A 15 18.28 3.98 13.74
C VAL A 15 17.52 3.91 15.07
N GLY A 16 18.23 4.04 16.19
CA GLY A 16 17.63 4.20 17.52
C GLY A 16 16.90 2.96 18.05
N GLN A 17 15.66 3.11 18.53
CA GLN A 17 14.87 2.02 19.14
C GLN A 17 14.50 0.90 18.15
N HIS A 18 14.67 1.14 16.85
CA HIS A 18 14.32 0.21 15.77
C HIS A 18 15.44 -0.80 15.45
N CYS A 19 16.59 -0.73 16.12
CA CYS A 19 17.67 -1.71 15.97
C CYS A 19 17.34 -3.10 16.58
N ASN A 20 16.32 -3.20 17.43
CA ASN A 20 15.95 -4.41 18.17
C ASN A 20 14.69 -5.11 17.62
N ILE A 21 14.15 -4.70 16.47
CA ILE A 21 12.98 -5.37 15.89
C ILE A 21 13.38 -6.80 15.54
N THR A 22 12.68 -7.75 16.15
CA THR A 22 12.92 -9.17 15.89
C THR A 22 12.42 -9.47 14.49
N LYS A 23 13.35 -9.68 13.56
CA LYS A 23 13.00 -10.01 12.18
C LYS A 23 12.28 -11.35 12.14
N TYR A 24 11.07 -11.37 11.60
CA TYR A 24 10.33 -12.60 11.38
C TYR A 24 10.96 -13.31 10.18
N ASN A 25 11.58 -14.47 10.41
CA ASN A 25 12.13 -15.29 9.33
C ASN A 25 10.97 -16.04 8.64
N LEU A 26 10.61 -15.55 7.46
CA LEU A 26 9.58 -16.14 6.60
C LEU A 26 9.98 -17.53 6.08
N ALA A 27 11.28 -17.84 6.04
CA ALA A 27 11.77 -19.12 5.56
C ALA A 27 11.52 -20.27 6.55
N THR A 28 11.52 -20.03 7.86
CA THR A 28 11.38 -21.07 8.89
C THR A 28 10.06 -21.83 8.80
N ASN A 29 8.99 -21.16 8.35
CA ASN A 29 7.67 -21.76 8.11
C ASN A 29 7.40 -22.02 6.62
N GLY A 30 8.38 -21.75 5.76
CA GLY A 30 8.28 -21.90 4.32
C GLY A 30 8.57 -23.32 3.85
N ILE A 31 8.34 -23.55 2.56
CA ILE A 31 8.65 -24.83 1.90
C ILE A 31 9.80 -24.59 0.92
N ALA A 32 10.91 -25.27 1.14
CA ALA A 32 12.04 -25.23 0.22
C ALA A 32 11.96 -26.36 -0.81
N THR A 33 12.22 -26.03 -2.07
CA THR A 33 12.41 -26.97 -3.18
C THR A 33 13.75 -26.71 -3.85
N GLN A 34 14.29 -27.72 -4.53
CA GLN A 34 15.54 -27.58 -5.27
C GLN A 34 15.49 -28.35 -6.58
N SER A 35 16.22 -27.85 -7.57
CA SER A 35 16.51 -28.57 -8.80
C SER A 35 18.03 -28.62 -8.99
N PRO A 36 18.62 -29.79 -9.32
CA PRO A 36 17.99 -31.12 -9.21
C PRO A 36 17.71 -31.49 -7.75
N SER A 37 16.68 -32.32 -7.54
CA SER A 37 16.37 -32.89 -6.21
C SER A 37 17.50 -33.80 -5.73
N ASN A 38 17.93 -33.67 -4.47
CA ASN A 38 18.94 -34.52 -3.85
C ASN A 38 18.40 -35.14 -2.55
N ARG A 39 18.35 -36.47 -2.46
CA ARG A 39 17.80 -37.16 -1.27
C ARG A 39 18.72 -37.11 -0.05
N ASN A 40 20.03 -37.02 -0.26
CA ASN A 40 21.01 -36.96 0.83
C ASN A 40 21.18 -35.53 1.35
N HIS A 41 20.93 -34.55 0.47
CA HIS A 41 21.01 -33.13 0.78
C HIS A 41 19.75 -32.39 0.29
N PRO A 42 18.58 -32.69 0.89
CA PRO A 42 17.29 -32.16 0.48
C PRO A 42 17.12 -30.68 0.80
N ALA A 43 16.26 -30.00 0.04
CA ALA A 43 16.09 -28.55 0.09
C ALA A 43 15.65 -28.01 1.46
N TYR A 44 14.89 -28.78 2.24
CA TYR A 44 14.43 -28.33 3.56
C TYR A 44 15.60 -28.03 4.52
N LEU A 45 16.80 -28.55 4.25
CA LEU A 45 17.99 -28.28 5.05
C LEU A 45 18.40 -26.82 5.01
N SER A 46 18.05 -26.08 3.96
CA SER A 46 18.37 -24.65 3.84
C SER A 46 17.33 -23.73 4.47
N VAL A 47 16.34 -24.25 5.18
CA VAL A 47 15.29 -23.47 5.88
C VAL A 47 14.93 -24.07 7.24
N ASN A 48 15.82 -24.88 7.81
CA ASN A 48 15.56 -25.62 9.06
C ASN A 48 16.07 -24.88 10.30
N GLY A 49 16.69 -23.70 10.15
CA GLY A 49 17.29 -22.92 11.23
C GLY A 49 18.65 -23.42 11.70
N ASN A 50 19.24 -24.43 11.06
CA ASN A 50 20.52 -25.03 11.45
C ASN A 50 21.67 -24.61 10.51
N ARG A 51 22.34 -23.52 10.88
CA ARG A 51 23.41 -22.91 10.08
C ARG A 51 24.72 -23.72 10.01
N THR A 52 24.93 -24.70 10.89
CA THR A 52 26.20 -25.45 11.01
C THR A 52 26.05 -26.94 10.74
N GLY A 53 24.86 -27.38 10.33
CA GLY A 53 24.52 -28.78 10.12
C GLY A 53 24.78 -29.27 8.69
N MET A 54 24.04 -30.29 8.28
CA MET A 54 23.98 -30.70 6.88
C MET A 54 23.29 -29.62 6.05
N CYS A 55 23.87 -29.30 4.90
CA CYS A 55 23.38 -28.26 4.00
C CYS A 55 22.65 -28.86 2.79
N SER A 56 21.73 -28.10 2.20
CA SER A 56 21.14 -28.40 0.90
C SER A 56 22.22 -28.33 -0.17
N MET A 57 22.24 -29.30 -1.10
CA MET A 57 23.25 -29.32 -2.17
C MET A 57 22.58 -29.35 -3.53
N THR A 58 23.01 -28.44 -4.40
CA THR A 58 22.58 -28.40 -5.79
C THR A 58 23.75 -28.15 -6.75
N SER A 59 23.60 -28.58 -8.01
CA SER A 59 24.66 -28.48 -9.03
C SER A 59 24.10 -28.53 -10.46
N GLY A 60 24.80 -27.92 -11.42
CA GLY A 60 24.48 -27.98 -12.85
C GLY A 60 23.85 -26.69 -13.40
N THR A 61 23.63 -26.65 -14.72
CA THR A 61 23.37 -25.40 -15.46
C THR A 61 21.99 -24.77 -15.24
N ASN A 62 21.03 -25.50 -14.67
CA ASN A 62 19.68 -25.01 -14.35
C ASN A 62 19.34 -25.32 -12.89
N SER A 63 20.35 -25.24 -12.02
CA SER A 63 20.15 -25.53 -10.60
C SER A 63 19.55 -24.34 -9.86
N TYR A 64 18.75 -24.60 -8.84
CA TYR A 64 18.21 -23.58 -7.95
C TYR A 64 17.84 -24.17 -6.59
N ILE A 65 17.69 -23.29 -5.61
CA ILE A 65 16.97 -23.53 -4.36
C ILE A 65 15.89 -22.45 -4.26
N GLN A 66 14.64 -22.86 -4.13
CA GLN A 66 13.49 -21.96 -4.07
C GLN A 66 12.80 -22.12 -2.72
N VAL A 67 12.48 -21.00 -2.08
CA VAL A 67 11.73 -20.94 -0.83
C VAL A 67 10.36 -20.34 -1.12
N ASP A 68 9.31 -21.12 -0.91
CA ASP A 68 7.93 -20.63 -0.85
C ASP A 68 7.64 -20.15 0.57
N THR A 69 7.46 -18.85 0.76
CA THR A 69 7.11 -18.26 2.07
C THR A 69 5.64 -18.51 2.47
N GLY A 70 4.85 -19.13 1.60
CA GLY A 70 3.44 -19.48 1.81
C GLY A 70 2.45 -18.36 1.44
N TYR A 71 2.86 -17.10 1.59
CA TYR A 71 2.04 -15.91 1.32
C TYR A 71 2.85 -14.84 0.58
N ILE A 72 2.17 -13.94 -0.13
CA ILE A 72 2.83 -12.73 -0.62
C ILE A 72 3.27 -11.90 0.58
N SER A 73 4.55 -11.60 0.65
CA SER A 73 5.20 -10.98 1.80
C SER A 73 6.05 -9.78 1.35
N THR A 74 6.14 -8.77 2.20
CA THR A 74 7.12 -7.70 2.06
C THR A 74 8.44 -8.21 2.62
N ILE A 75 9.45 -8.34 1.75
CA ILE A 75 10.79 -8.84 2.07
C ILE A 75 11.75 -7.65 2.13
N THR A 76 12.50 -7.55 3.22
CA THR A 76 13.44 -6.44 3.45
C THR A 76 14.90 -6.87 3.47
N MET A 77 15.17 -8.12 3.80
CA MET A 77 16.54 -8.61 3.90
C MET A 77 16.57 -10.12 3.64
N ILE A 78 17.51 -10.56 2.81
CA ILE A 78 17.79 -11.97 2.56
C ILE A 78 19.22 -12.23 2.98
N TYR A 79 19.41 -13.27 3.79
CA TYR A 79 20.72 -13.72 4.22
C TYR A 79 20.90 -15.19 3.88
N ILE A 80 22.02 -15.53 3.24
CA ILE A 80 22.31 -16.89 2.80
C ILE A 80 23.60 -17.35 3.49
N THR A 81 23.49 -18.43 4.25
CA THR A 81 24.62 -19.13 4.86
C THR A 81 25.06 -20.25 3.93
N PHE A 82 26.30 -20.19 3.46
CA PHE A 82 26.92 -21.22 2.63
C PHE A 82 27.76 -22.19 3.47
N GLY A 83 27.92 -23.43 2.99
CA GLY A 83 28.76 -24.44 3.64
C GLY A 83 30.25 -24.25 3.38
N GLU A 84 31.09 -24.84 4.23
CA GLU A 84 32.56 -24.73 4.17
C GLU A 84 33.18 -25.20 2.83
N PHE A 85 32.50 -26.10 2.10
CA PHE A 85 32.97 -26.68 0.85
C PHE A 85 32.41 -26.00 -0.41
N SER A 86 31.59 -24.95 -0.27
CA SER A 86 31.12 -24.15 -1.41
C SER A 86 32.33 -23.40 -2.00
N PRO A 87 32.69 -23.58 -3.28
CA PRO A 87 33.95 -23.07 -3.81
C PRO A 87 34.08 -21.56 -3.61
N VAL A 88 35.12 -21.21 -2.86
CA VAL A 88 35.33 -19.92 -2.22
C VAL A 88 36.10 -19.00 -3.17
N THR A 89 35.53 -17.82 -3.44
CA THR A 89 36.04 -16.63 -4.17
C THR A 89 35.74 -16.52 -5.68
N ASN A 90 35.25 -15.34 -6.08
CA ASN A 90 34.97 -14.87 -7.46
C ASN A 90 33.89 -15.62 -8.25
N MET A 91 32.78 -15.99 -7.60
CA MET A 91 31.63 -16.61 -8.26
C MET A 91 30.38 -15.77 -8.03
N THR A 92 29.66 -15.44 -9.11
CA THR A 92 28.42 -14.66 -9.05
C THR A 92 27.21 -15.57 -8.91
N TYR A 93 26.39 -15.33 -7.89
CA TYR A 93 25.09 -15.95 -7.76
C TYR A 93 24.00 -14.90 -7.94
N SER A 94 22.80 -15.36 -8.27
CA SER A 94 21.63 -14.49 -8.40
C SER A 94 20.56 -14.89 -7.40
N VAL A 95 19.83 -13.89 -6.91
CA VAL A 95 18.61 -14.09 -6.12
C VAL A 95 17.45 -13.44 -6.84
N TYR A 96 16.37 -14.19 -7.05
CA TYR A 96 15.16 -13.72 -7.69
C TYR A 96 13.96 -13.75 -6.75
N CYS A 97 12.97 -12.94 -7.07
CA CYS A 97 11.71 -12.80 -6.37
C CYS A 97 10.56 -12.99 -7.35
N SER A 98 9.57 -13.82 -7.00
CA SER A 98 8.45 -14.15 -7.89
C SER A 98 7.13 -14.31 -7.13
N ASN A 99 6.02 -14.01 -7.80
CA ASN A 99 4.66 -14.29 -7.33
C ASN A 99 4.09 -15.60 -7.88
N THR A 100 4.76 -16.22 -8.85
CA THR A 100 4.40 -17.53 -9.39
C THR A 100 5.47 -18.56 -9.03
N SER A 101 5.09 -19.83 -8.95
CA SER A 101 6.01 -20.94 -8.66
C SER A 101 7.00 -21.24 -9.79
N ASP A 102 6.84 -20.59 -10.96
CA ASP A 102 7.70 -20.79 -12.12
C ASP A 102 9.03 -20.08 -11.92
N SER A 103 10.07 -20.88 -11.64
CA SER A 103 11.43 -20.42 -11.39
C SER A 103 12.11 -19.90 -12.67
N TRP A 104 12.76 -18.74 -12.55
CA TRP A 104 13.67 -18.05 -13.50
C TRP A 104 13.01 -17.12 -14.54
N ASN A 105 12.04 -17.56 -15.34
CA ASN A 105 11.63 -16.77 -16.52
C ASN A 105 10.79 -15.51 -16.22
N ASN A 106 10.10 -15.49 -15.07
CA ASN A 106 9.17 -14.43 -14.68
C ASN A 106 9.54 -13.74 -13.35
N GLY A 107 10.68 -14.10 -12.75
CA GLY A 107 11.14 -13.52 -11.49
C GLY A 107 11.88 -12.20 -11.69
N THR A 108 11.75 -11.28 -10.75
CA THR A 108 12.57 -10.06 -10.69
C THR A 108 13.91 -10.38 -10.03
N GLU A 109 15.02 -10.03 -10.69
CA GLU A 109 16.36 -10.16 -10.09
C GLU A 109 16.52 -9.14 -8.95
N LEU A 110 16.80 -9.63 -7.75
CA LEU A 110 17.02 -8.83 -6.55
C LEU A 110 18.49 -8.52 -6.31
N TYR A 111 19.34 -9.48 -6.66
CA TYR A 111 20.77 -9.43 -6.40
C TYR A 111 21.51 -10.26 -7.44
N ASN A 112 22.65 -9.73 -7.87
CA ASN A 112 23.64 -10.39 -8.69
C ASN A 112 25.02 -9.96 -8.18
N GLY A 113 25.77 -10.87 -7.57
CA GLY A 113 27.00 -10.48 -6.90
C GLY A 113 27.87 -11.65 -6.48
N GLU A 114 29.12 -11.32 -6.12
CA GLU A 114 30.18 -12.28 -5.84
C GLU A 114 30.15 -12.78 -4.38
N HIS A 115 30.63 -14.00 -4.18
CA HIS A 115 30.89 -14.57 -2.85
C HIS A 115 32.19 -13.99 -2.23
N PRO A 116 32.28 -13.72 -0.90
CA PRO A 116 31.28 -13.95 0.16
C PRO A 116 30.54 -12.69 0.65
N MET A 117 29.38 -12.97 1.26
CA MET A 117 28.66 -12.18 2.28
C MET A 117 28.37 -10.71 2.00
N ASP A 118 27.15 -10.46 1.52
CA ASP A 118 26.40 -9.26 1.85
C ASP A 118 25.00 -9.65 2.32
N ASN A 119 24.49 -8.97 3.35
CA ASN A 119 23.05 -8.95 3.61
C ASN A 119 22.38 -8.30 2.40
N ILE A 120 21.49 -9.03 1.73
CA ILE A 120 20.79 -8.50 0.55
C ILE A 120 19.64 -7.64 1.07
N TYR A 121 19.89 -6.34 1.25
CA TYR A 121 18.88 -5.36 1.61
C TYR A 121 18.04 -4.98 0.41
N VAL A 122 16.75 -5.26 0.47
CA VAL A 122 15.78 -4.98 -0.60
C VAL A 122 14.49 -4.46 0.01
N THR A 123 13.55 -4.00 -0.80
CA THR A 123 12.17 -3.80 -0.35
C THR A 123 11.27 -4.22 -1.49
N VAL A 124 10.86 -5.48 -1.45
CA VAL A 124 10.11 -6.12 -2.54
C VAL A 124 8.94 -6.92 -1.98
N VAL A 125 7.89 -7.05 -2.78
CA VAL A 125 6.67 -7.78 -2.41
C VAL A 125 6.59 -9.04 -3.27
N CYS A 126 6.86 -10.20 -2.67
CA CYS A 126 6.68 -11.47 -3.36
C CYS A 126 6.48 -12.67 -2.43
N ARG A 127 6.17 -13.82 -3.03
CA ARG A 127 5.96 -15.08 -2.32
C ARG A 127 7.17 -16.02 -2.37
N TYR A 128 7.83 -16.10 -3.53
CA TYR A 128 8.93 -17.02 -3.76
C TYR A 128 10.27 -16.28 -3.79
N VAL A 129 11.24 -16.75 -3.03
CA VAL A 129 12.65 -16.34 -3.12
C VAL A 129 13.44 -17.48 -3.74
N ILE A 130 14.21 -17.18 -4.79
CA ILE A 130 14.89 -18.20 -5.59
C ILE A 130 16.37 -17.88 -5.61
N TYR A 131 17.17 -18.74 -4.97
CA TYR A 131 18.62 -18.75 -5.08
C TYR A 131 19.05 -19.52 -6.32
N VAL A 132 19.86 -18.88 -7.15
CA VAL A 132 20.46 -19.47 -8.35
C VAL A 132 21.99 -19.46 -8.19
N PRO A 133 22.63 -20.62 -8.11
CA PRO A 133 24.08 -20.71 -7.99
C PRO A 133 24.79 -20.27 -9.28
N PRO A 134 26.08 -19.93 -9.20
CA PRO A 134 26.92 -19.60 -10.35
C PRO A 134 26.92 -20.69 -11.43
N ILE A 135 26.87 -20.29 -12.70
CA ILE A 135 26.95 -21.19 -13.86
C ILE A 135 28.43 -21.41 -14.20
N ILE A 136 29.02 -22.50 -13.72
CA ILE A 136 30.46 -22.75 -13.92
C ILE A 136 30.69 -24.03 -14.73
N ASN A 137 30.20 -25.18 -14.24
CA ASN A 137 30.39 -26.51 -14.86
C ASN A 137 29.32 -27.49 -14.32
N ARG A 138 29.13 -28.66 -14.96
CA ARG A 138 28.20 -29.71 -14.45
C ARG A 138 28.62 -30.33 -13.11
N THR A 139 29.86 -30.12 -12.68
CA THR A 139 30.46 -30.76 -11.48
C THR A 139 30.56 -29.83 -10.29
N SER A 140 30.31 -28.53 -10.45
CA SER A 140 30.39 -27.55 -9.37
C SER A 140 29.19 -27.70 -8.46
N LYS A 141 29.44 -28.05 -7.20
CA LYS A 141 28.44 -28.20 -6.16
C LYS A 141 28.42 -26.95 -5.30
N VAL A 142 27.22 -26.50 -4.95
CA VAL A 142 27.02 -25.43 -3.98
C VAL A 142 26.21 -25.97 -2.82
N ASP A 143 26.70 -25.68 -1.63
CA ASP A 143 26.11 -26.09 -0.36
C ASP A 143 25.50 -24.87 0.31
N VAL A 144 24.17 -24.85 0.45
CA VAL A 144 23.42 -23.79 1.13
C VAL A 144 22.88 -24.34 2.43
N CYS A 145 23.36 -23.80 3.55
CA CYS A 145 23.07 -24.29 4.88
C CYS A 145 21.86 -23.61 5.50
N GLU A 146 21.62 -22.33 5.21
CA GLU A 146 20.43 -21.62 5.68
C GLU A 146 20.12 -20.42 4.78
N ILE A 147 18.86 -20.22 4.46
CA ILE A 147 18.32 -19.03 3.80
C ILE A 147 17.38 -18.37 4.80
N GLU A 148 17.73 -17.18 5.25
CA GLU A 148 16.88 -16.36 6.12
C GLU A 148 16.24 -15.26 5.30
N ILE A 149 14.91 -15.20 5.34
CA ILE A 149 14.12 -14.20 4.62
C ILE A 149 13.42 -13.36 5.67
N SER A 150 13.93 -12.15 5.90
CA SER A 150 13.31 -11.23 6.84
C SER A 150 12.25 -10.39 6.15
N GLY A 151 11.08 -10.36 6.75
CA GLY A 151 9.94 -9.65 6.23
C GLY A 151 8.67 -9.90 7.03
N CYS A 152 7.54 -9.45 6.50
CA CYS A 152 6.22 -9.80 7.03
C CYS A 152 5.26 -10.16 5.90
N PRO A 153 4.24 -11.01 6.17
CA PRO A 153 3.10 -11.15 5.26
C PRO A 153 2.54 -9.77 4.89
N LEU A 154 2.10 -9.60 3.65
CA LEU A 154 1.55 -8.31 3.18
C LEU A 154 0.43 -7.84 4.12
N GLY A 155 0.45 -6.55 4.49
CA GLY A 155 -0.50 -5.98 5.44
C GLY A 155 -0.12 -6.14 6.92
N LYS A 156 1.07 -6.69 7.24
CA LYS A 156 1.57 -6.85 8.61
C LYS A 156 2.89 -6.10 8.84
N TYR A 157 3.11 -5.64 10.07
CA TYR A 157 4.34 -4.98 10.50
C TYR A 157 4.62 -5.21 12.00
N GLY A 158 5.75 -4.67 12.47
CA GLY A 158 6.18 -4.70 13.87
C GLY A 158 6.77 -6.04 14.29
N ASP A 159 7.04 -6.17 15.58
CA ASP A 159 7.69 -7.35 16.14
C ASP A 159 6.91 -8.64 15.85
N ASN A 160 7.58 -9.59 15.20
CA ASN A 160 6.97 -10.86 14.77
C ASN A 160 5.69 -10.67 13.93
N CYS A 161 5.56 -9.57 13.18
CA CYS A 161 4.43 -9.30 12.28
C CYS A 161 3.06 -9.31 12.96
N LYS A 162 3.01 -8.90 14.24
CA LYS A 162 1.78 -8.92 15.05
C LYS A 162 0.84 -7.74 14.77
N MET A 163 1.35 -6.64 14.24
CA MET A 163 0.57 -5.44 13.93
C MET A 163 0.07 -5.48 12.49
N SER A 164 -1.05 -4.81 12.20
CA SER A 164 -1.64 -4.73 10.86
C SER A 164 -1.51 -3.33 10.29
N CYS A 165 -1.11 -3.22 9.02
CA CYS A 165 -1.15 -1.97 8.27
C CYS A 165 -2.57 -1.38 8.27
N SER A 166 -2.68 -0.07 8.06
CA SER A 166 -3.98 0.56 7.81
C SER A 166 -4.64 -0.03 6.56
N GLU A 167 -5.95 -0.22 6.62
CA GLU A 167 -6.75 -0.67 5.47
C GLU A 167 -6.76 0.39 4.35
N ASN A 168 -6.41 1.64 4.68
CA ASN A 168 -6.33 2.75 3.74
C ASN A 168 -4.94 2.90 3.10
N CYS A 169 -3.97 2.03 3.43
CA CYS A 169 -2.71 1.97 2.69
C CYS A 169 -2.96 1.45 1.27
N LYS A 170 -2.45 2.16 0.25
CA LYS A 170 -2.46 1.64 -1.12
C LYS A 170 -1.67 0.33 -1.21
N LEU A 171 -2.23 -0.62 -1.97
CA LEU A 171 -1.70 -1.98 -2.11
C LEU A 171 -1.57 -2.76 -0.78
N GLY A 172 -2.18 -2.28 0.31
CA GLY A 172 -2.07 -2.90 1.64
C GLY A 172 -0.64 -2.99 2.17
N SER A 173 0.28 -2.15 1.67
CA SER A 173 1.70 -2.21 2.03
C SER A 173 2.08 -1.06 2.95
N CYS A 174 2.78 -1.41 4.02
CA CYS A 174 3.36 -0.47 4.96
C CYS A 174 4.76 -0.92 5.38
N ASP A 175 5.55 0.01 5.89
CA ASP A 175 6.90 -0.28 6.35
C ASP A 175 6.85 -1.17 7.60
N LEU A 176 7.84 -2.05 7.75
CA LEU A 176 7.84 -3.08 8.78
C LEU A 176 8.08 -2.53 10.20
N VAL A 177 8.51 -1.29 10.32
CA VAL A 177 8.95 -0.66 11.58
C VAL A 177 7.81 0.17 12.16
N GLY A 178 7.41 1.19 11.41
CA GLY A 178 6.44 2.19 11.78
C GLY A 178 5.05 1.90 11.25
N GLY A 179 4.87 0.98 10.30
CA GLY A 179 3.56 0.75 9.69
C GLY A 179 3.07 1.93 8.83
N ASN A 180 3.97 2.78 8.37
CA ASN A 180 3.70 3.88 7.44
C ASN A 180 3.50 3.32 6.03
N CYS A 181 2.48 3.79 5.32
CA CYS A 181 2.09 3.25 4.03
C CYS A 181 3.12 3.61 2.95
N THR A 182 3.70 2.58 2.32
CA THR A 182 4.84 2.73 1.38
C THR A 182 4.42 3.26 0.01
N TYR A 183 3.16 3.08 -0.37
CA TYR A 183 2.58 3.59 -1.63
C TYR A 183 1.58 4.74 -1.41
N GLY A 184 1.58 5.33 -0.21
CA GLY A 184 0.65 6.38 0.19
C GLY A 184 -0.77 5.88 0.47
N CYS A 185 -1.70 6.83 0.60
CA CYS A 185 -3.07 6.59 1.05
C CYS A 185 -4.07 6.45 -0.10
N SER A 186 -5.13 5.68 0.16
CA SER A 186 -6.38 5.72 -0.59
C SER A 186 -7.01 7.12 -0.54
N ASP A 187 -7.87 7.42 -1.51
CA ASP A 187 -8.50 8.73 -1.64
C ASP A 187 -9.29 9.09 -0.39
N GLY A 188 -9.19 10.35 0.03
CA GLY A 188 -9.81 10.85 1.25
C GLY A 188 -9.06 10.57 2.55
N TRP A 189 -7.90 9.91 2.51
CA TRP A 189 -7.08 9.60 3.67
C TRP A 189 -5.67 10.22 3.55
N VAL A 190 -5.12 10.63 4.68
CA VAL A 190 -3.80 11.28 4.85
C VAL A 190 -3.10 10.79 6.11
N SER A 191 -1.95 11.38 6.45
CA SER A 191 -0.92 10.93 7.40
C SER A 191 -0.05 9.79 6.87
N ASP A 192 1.12 9.59 7.46
CA ASP A 192 2.05 8.52 7.08
C ASP A 192 1.40 7.12 7.20
N ARG A 193 0.44 6.94 8.11
CA ARG A 193 -0.28 5.68 8.33
C ARG A 193 -1.68 5.63 7.71
N CYS A 194 -2.10 6.66 6.99
CA CYS A 194 -3.43 6.71 6.35
C CYS A 194 -4.60 6.51 7.32
N ASN A 195 -4.48 7.01 8.55
CA ASN A 195 -5.52 6.89 9.60
C ASN A 195 -6.27 8.21 9.85
N GLU A 196 -5.91 9.26 9.13
CA GLU A 196 -6.56 10.57 9.21
C GLU A 196 -7.33 10.81 7.92
N THR A 197 -8.54 11.35 8.01
CA THR A 197 -9.29 11.77 6.83
C THR A 197 -8.81 13.14 6.35
N CYS A 198 -9.19 13.53 5.13
CA CYS A 198 -9.02 14.93 4.72
C CYS A 198 -9.63 15.89 5.75
N SER A 199 -8.98 17.02 5.96
CA SER A 199 -9.53 18.13 6.73
C SER A 199 -10.85 18.61 6.11
N GLU A 200 -11.76 19.12 6.95
CA GLU A 200 -13.03 19.69 6.47
C GLU A 200 -12.81 20.68 5.32
N GLY A 201 -13.64 20.57 4.29
CA GLY A 201 -13.52 21.38 3.08
C GLY A 201 -12.61 20.81 2.00
N TRP A 202 -11.96 19.66 2.24
CA TRP A 202 -11.06 19.00 1.28
C TRP A 202 -11.42 17.54 1.06
N PHE A 203 -11.15 17.02 -0.15
CA PHE A 203 -11.47 15.65 -0.50
C PHE A 203 -10.55 15.07 -1.59
N GLY A 204 -10.71 13.76 -1.83
CA GLY A 204 -10.11 13.05 -2.96
C GLY A 204 -8.65 12.65 -2.75
N ASN A 205 -7.95 12.38 -3.85
CA ASN A 205 -6.56 11.94 -3.80
C ASN A 205 -5.67 13.01 -3.14
N GLN A 206 -4.93 12.62 -2.10
CA GLN A 206 -4.04 13.52 -1.34
C GLN A 206 -4.75 14.78 -0.77
N CYS A 207 -6.09 14.78 -0.68
CA CYS A 207 -6.88 15.93 -0.24
C CYS A 207 -6.60 17.21 -1.04
N LEU A 208 -6.35 17.08 -2.35
CA LEU A 208 -6.04 18.22 -3.22
C LEU A 208 -7.29 18.93 -3.77
N ASN A 209 -8.47 18.30 -3.68
CA ASN A 209 -9.71 18.90 -4.15
C ASN A 209 -10.43 19.63 -3.01
N LYS A 210 -11.07 20.75 -3.32
CA LYS A 210 -11.87 21.52 -2.37
C LYS A 210 -13.35 21.24 -2.55
N CYS A 211 -14.08 21.10 -1.46
CA CYS A 211 -15.53 21.08 -1.48
C CYS A 211 -16.08 22.30 -2.22
N SER A 212 -17.23 22.14 -2.88
CA SER A 212 -17.93 23.28 -3.46
C SER A 212 -18.19 24.33 -2.37
N PRO A 213 -17.96 25.63 -2.65
CA PRO A 213 -18.34 26.71 -1.72
C PRO A 213 -19.86 26.79 -1.52
N HIS A 214 -20.63 26.08 -2.33
CA HIS A 214 -22.08 26.00 -2.24
C HIS A 214 -22.57 24.80 -1.44
N CYS A 215 -21.68 23.90 -0.97
CA CYS A 215 -22.04 22.96 0.08
C CYS A 215 -22.47 23.73 1.35
N PHE A 216 -23.48 23.25 2.04
CA PHE A 216 -23.84 23.78 3.35
C PHE A 216 -22.67 23.58 4.33
N MET A 217 -22.32 24.63 5.09
CA MET A 217 -21.13 24.70 5.95
C MET A 217 -19.78 24.44 5.24
N THR A 218 -19.75 24.46 3.89
CA THR A 218 -18.55 24.11 3.10
C THR A 218 -18.04 22.69 3.43
N SER A 219 -18.94 21.80 3.86
CA SER A 219 -18.59 20.43 4.26
C SER A 219 -19.01 19.44 3.18
N CYS A 220 -18.09 18.55 2.80
CA CYS A 220 -18.33 17.48 1.85
C CYS A 220 -17.59 16.21 2.26
N ASP A 221 -18.02 15.08 1.70
CA ASP A 221 -17.42 13.78 1.90
C ASP A 221 -15.95 13.80 1.50
N HIS A 222 -15.08 13.33 2.40
CA HIS A 222 -13.64 13.41 2.23
C HIS A 222 -13.12 12.54 1.08
N VAL A 223 -13.89 11.57 0.58
CA VAL A 223 -13.48 10.71 -0.54
C VAL A 223 -14.02 11.25 -1.85
N MET A 224 -15.34 11.42 -1.96
CA MET A 224 -16.05 11.71 -3.22
C MET A 224 -16.35 13.20 -3.43
N GLY A 225 -16.30 14.02 -2.38
CA GLY A 225 -16.62 15.45 -2.47
C GLY A 225 -18.11 15.78 -2.50
N GLU A 226 -18.98 14.82 -2.13
CA GLU A 226 -20.43 15.02 -2.03
C GLU A 226 -20.79 15.85 -0.80
N CYS A 227 -21.63 16.88 -0.95
CA CYS A 227 -21.99 17.77 0.15
C CYS A 227 -22.87 17.04 1.19
N ILE A 228 -22.31 16.77 2.37
CA ILE A 228 -22.93 15.94 3.43
C ILE A 228 -24.24 16.55 3.96
N HIS A 229 -24.36 17.87 3.91
CA HIS A 229 -25.52 18.62 4.42
C HIS A 229 -26.36 19.23 3.28
N GLY A 230 -26.14 18.80 2.04
CA GLY A 230 -26.75 19.37 0.85
C GLY A 230 -26.22 20.77 0.50
N CYS A 231 -26.96 21.47 -0.33
CA CYS A 231 -26.58 22.72 -0.98
C CYS A 231 -27.20 23.95 -0.37
N ASN A 232 -26.40 25.01 -0.30
CA ASN A 232 -26.85 26.37 -0.04
C ASN A 232 -27.88 26.84 -1.08
N LYS A 233 -28.63 27.89 -0.72
CA LYS A 233 -29.73 28.39 -1.53
C LYS A 233 -29.29 28.76 -2.95
N GLY A 234 -29.98 28.22 -3.96
CA GLY A 234 -29.69 28.50 -5.37
C GLY A 234 -28.83 27.46 -6.06
N TRP A 235 -28.42 26.40 -5.35
CA TRP A 235 -27.55 25.34 -5.85
C TRP A 235 -28.16 23.95 -5.59
N THR A 236 -27.81 23.00 -6.45
CA THR A 236 -28.27 21.61 -6.46
C THR A 236 -27.16 20.69 -6.97
N ASP A 237 -27.50 19.40 -7.12
CA ASP A 237 -26.62 18.28 -7.40
C ASP A 237 -25.81 17.83 -6.16
N TYR A 238 -25.26 16.62 -6.19
CA TYR A 238 -24.60 16.00 -5.04
C TYR A 238 -23.39 16.82 -4.54
N ASN A 239 -22.71 17.55 -5.43
CA ASN A 239 -21.56 18.39 -5.09
C ASN A 239 -21.87 19.91 -5.12
N CYS A 240 -23.14 20.31 -5.28
CA CYS A 240 -23.55 21.71 -5.32
C CYS A 240 -22.80 22.55 -6.37
N THR A 241 -22.52 21.99 -7.54
CA THR A 241 -21.88 22.72 -8.66
C THR A 241 -22.88 23.22 -9.70
N GLU A 242 -24.14 22.76 -9.61
CA GLU A 242 -25.20 23.19 -10.50
C GLU A 242 -26.09 24.25 -9.84
N ALA A 243 -26.40 25.32 -10.57
CA ALA A 243 -27.37 26.30 -10.11
C ALA A 243 -28.79 25.76 -10.32
N CYS A 244 -29.76 26.18 -9.49
CA CYS A 244 -31.15 25.78 -9.66
C CYS A 244 -31.66 26.02 -11.09
N ASP A 245 -32.52 25.14 -11.56
CA ASP A 245 -33.33 25.40 -12.74
C ASP A 245 -34.19 26.65 -12.55
N ASN A 246 -34.58 27.28 -13.67
CA ASN A 246 -35.36 28.53 -13.67
C ASN A 246 -36.72 28.44 -12.96
N SER A 247 -37.20 27.23 -12.69
CA SER A 247 -38.47 26.96 -12.00
C SER A 247 -38.32 26.74 -10.50
N TYR A 248 -37.09 26.68 -9.98
CA TYR A 248 -36.81 26.32 -8.58
C TYR A 248 -35.85 27.28 -7.89
N TYR A 249 -35.91 27.33 -6.57
CA TYR A 249 -35.06 28.15 -5.71
C TYR A 249 -34.92 27.52 -4.32
N GLY A 250 -34.16 28.18 -3.44
CA GLY A 250 -33.99 27.75 -2.04
C GLY A 250 -32.91 26.68 -1.88
N TYR A 251 -32.84 26.06 -0.69
CA TYR A 251 -31.86 25.01 -0.41
C TYR A 251 -32.16 23.77 -1.26
N ASN A 252 -31.12 23.17 -1.85
CA ASN A 252 -31.23 22.03 -2.77
C ASN A 252 -32.24 22.25 -3.92
N CYS A 253 -32.58 23.51 -4.23
CA CYS A 253 -33.58 23.86 -5.24
C CYS A 253 -34.93 23.14 -5.06
N THR A 254 -35.35 22.96 -3.81
CA THR A 254 -36.58 22.22 -3.48
C THR A 254 -37.85 23.06 -3.53
N GLU A 255 -37.73 24.39 -3.61
CA GLU A 255 -38.86 25.32 -3.63
C GLU A 255 -39.20 25.76 -5.05
N LYS A 256 -40.49 25.81 -5.41
CA LYS A 256 -40.94 26.14 -6.76
C LYS A 256 -41.25 27.64 -6.93
N CYS A 257 -40.76 28.25 -8.00
CA CYS A 257 -41.12 29.63 -8.37
C CYS A 257 -42.59 29.71 -8.82
N ASN A 258 -43.38 30.62 -8.24
CA ASN A 258 -44.78 30.90 -8.62
C ASN A 258 -44.95 32.30 -9.25
N CYS A 259 -44.05 32.67 -10.17
CA CYS A 259 -44.04 33.99 -10.80
C CYS A 259 -44.98 34.06 -12.01
N LEU A 260 -45.69 35.18 -12.18
CA LEU A 260 -46.67 35.39 -13.27
C LEU A 260 -46.05 35.22 -14.68
N ILE A 261 -44.79 35.61 -14.84
CA ILE A 261 -44.05 35.51 -16.10
C ILE A 261 -43.15 34.28 -16.03
N SER A 262 -43.61 33.15 -16.55
CA SER A 262 -42.85 31.89 -16.54
C SER A 262 -41.56 31.93 -17.37
N THR A 263 -41.39 32.94 -18.24
CA THR A 263 -40.19 33.12 -19.07
C THR A 263 -39.07 33.89 -18.39
N VAL A 264 -39.31 34.47 -17.20
CA VAL A 264 -38.27 35.14 -16.40
C VAL A 264 -38.12 34.41 -15.06
N PRO A 265 -36.94 33.81 -14.78
CA PRO A 265 -36.74 33.03 -13.57
C PRO A 265 -36.88 33.87 -12.30
N CYS A 266 -37.39 33.26 -11.23
CA CYS A 266 -37.30 33.86 -9.90
C CYS A 266 -35.86 33.85 -9.41
N ASN A 267 -35.53 34.69 -8.41
CA ASN A 267 -34.20 34.66 -7.81
C ASN A 267 -33.95 33.27 -7.18
N LYS A 268 -32.93 32.55 -7.63
CA LYS A 268 -32.63 31.17 -7.22
C LYS A 268 -32.34 31.01 -5.72
N SER A 269 -31.92 32.08 -5.04
CA SER A 269 -31.65 32.04 -3.60
C SER A 269 -32.84 32.48 -2.75
N THR A 270 -33.61 33.49 -3.17
CA THR A 270 -34.67 34.09 -2.36
C THR A 270 -36.10 33.74 -2.80
N GLY A 271 -36.29 33.27 -4.03
CA GLY A 271 -37.60 33.04 -4.63
C GLY A 271 -38.30 34.30 -5.12
N MET A 272 -37.65 35.47 -5.04
CA MET A 272 -38.29 36.74 -5.40
C MET A 272 -38.58 36.81 -6.90
N CYS A 273 -39.82 37.19 -7.22
CA CYS A 273 -40.25 37.33 -8.61
C CYS A 273 -39.89 38.73 -9.15
N PRO A 274 -39.41 38.84 -10.39
CA PRO A 274 -39.18 40.13 -11.04
C PRO A 274 -40.43 41.02 -11.00
N GLY A 275 -40.31 42.20 -10.39
CA GLY A 275 -41.42 43.15 -10.22
C GLY A 275 -42.54 42.68 -9.27
N GLY A 276 -42.31 41.65 -8.45
CA GLY A 276 -43.24 41.19 -7.41
C GLY A 276 -44.56 40.59 -7.94
N LYS A 277 -44.59 40.13 -9.20
CA LYS A 277 -45.81 39.62 -9.84
C LYS A 277 -45.94 38.12 -9.68
N CYS A 278 -46.95 37.69 -8.93
CA CYS A 278 -47.28 36.29 -8.68
C CYS A 278 -48.33 35.72 -9.62
N GLU A 279 -48.30 34.41 -9.83
CA GLU A 279 -49.41 33.70 -10.46
C GLU A 279 -50.71 33.84 -9.64
N LYS A 280 -51.86 33.66 -10.29
CA LYS A 280 -53.17 33.76 -9.63
C LYS A 280 -53.26 32.76 -8.46
N GLY A 281 -53.62 33.25 -7.28
CA GLY A 281 -53.73 32.44 -6.06
C GLY A 281 -52.51 32.54 -5.14
N TRP A 282 -51.45 33.24 -5.56
CA TRP A 282 -50.23 33.46 -4.77
C TRP A 282 -50.00 34.95 -4.47
N SER A 283 -49.48 35.28 -3.29
CA SER A 283 -49.09 36.63 -2.87
C SER A 283 -47.74 36.68 -2.13
N GLY A 284 -47.28 37.90 -1.83
CA GLY A 284 -45.99 38.19 -1.20
C GLY A 284 -44.83 38.35 -2.20
N GLU A 285 -43.69 38.87 -1.75
CA GLU A 285 -42.54 39.19 -2.64
C GLU A 285 -41.90 37.96 -3.30
N SER A 286 -42.04 36.78 -2.67
CA SER A 286 -41.58 35.48 -3.19
C SER A 286 -42.73 34.56 -3.61
N CYS A 287 -43.96 35.08 -3.67
CA CYS A 287 -45.14 34.34 -4.14
C CYS A 287 -45.37 33.01 -3.42
N LYS A 288 -45.23 33.01 -2.08
CA LYS A 288 -45.37 31.81 -1.22
C LYS A 288 -46.67 31.76 -0.42
N GLU A 289 -47.42 32.85 -0.37
CA GLU A 289 -48.66 32.93 0.39
C GLU A 289 -49.84 32.54 -0.51
N GLY A 290 -50.48 31.40 -0.23
CA GLY A 290 -51.66 30.93 -0.95
C GLY A 290 -52.96 31.45 -0.35
N TRP A 291 -53.92 31.81 -1.20
CA TRP A 291 -55.28 32.24 -0.82
C TRP A 291 -56.30 31.12 -1.04
#